data_AF-A0A9E5DIG9-F1
#
_entry.id   AF-A0A9E5DIG9-F1
#
_cell.length_a   1.000
_cell.length_b   1.000
_cell.length_c   1.000
_cell.angle_alpha   90.00
_cell.angle_beta   90.00
_cell.angle_gamma   90.00
#
_symmetry.space_group_name_H-M   'P 1'
#
loop_
_entity.id
_entity.type
_entity.pdbx_description
1 polymer ?
#
loop_
_entity_poly.entity_id
_entity_poly.type
_entity_poly.pdbx_seq_one_letter_code
_entity_poly.pdbx_strand_id
1 'polypeptide(L)'
;MLTRKDIAEILVKLASILKRDLGEVRVKEIREGRSEFQVYINLGSNPSGVSRVKIIIKKDYSRVRVYSGIASLDIRVKRLLLRELSRIQGEKRETAT
;
A
#
# COMPACT_ATOMS: atom_id res chain seq x y z
N MET A 1 -4.40 -0.51 16.26
CA MET A 1 -3.97 0.63 15.41
C MET A 1 -2.87 0.17 14.47
N LEU A 2 -2.80 0.73 13.27
CA LEU A 2 -1.68 0.48 12.34
C LEU A 2 -0.38 1.09 12.85
N THR A 3 0.69 0.31 12.69
CA THR A 3 2.06 0.68 13.01
C THR A 3 2.90 0.72 11.74
N ARG A 4 4.08 1.33 11.83
CA ARG A 4 5.03 1.36 10.71
C ARG A 4 5.49 -0.05 10.28
N LYS A 5 5.55 -1.02 11.21
CA LYS A 5 5.88 -2.42 10.90
C LYS A 5 4.81 -3.08 10.04
N ASP A 6 3.53 -2.89 10.39
CA ASP A 6 2.40 -3.39 9.60
C ASP A 6 2.45 -2.84 8.16
N ILE A 7 2.73 -1.55 8.01
CA ILE A 7 2.88 -0.90 6.69
C ILE A 7 4.04 -1.50 5.91
N ALA A 8 5.20 -1.70 6.55
CA ALA A 8 6.36 -2.30 5.88
C ALA A 8 6.06 -3.70 5.32
N GLU A 9 5.38 -4.55 6.09
CA GLU A 9 4.98 -5.90 5.65
C GLU A 9 4.05 -5.86 4.44
N ILE A 10 3.02 -4.99 4.48
CA ILE A 10 2.10 -4.80 3.35
C ILE A 10 2.87 -4.33 2.11
N LEU A 11 3.83 -3.42 2.27
CA LEU A 11 4.60 -2.87 1.16
C LEU A 11 5.52 -3.89 0.52
N VAL A 12 6.08 -4.85 1.27
CA VAL A 12 6.86 -5.95 0.70
C VAL A 12 6.00 -6.79 -0.26
N LYS A 13 4.78 -7.16 0.17
CA LYS A 13 3.84 -7.92 -0.68
C LYS A 13 3.40 -7.12 -1.90
N LEU A 14 3.08 -5.84 -1.69
CA LEU A 14 2.66 -4.95 -2.76
C LEU A 14 3.77 -4.76 -3.80
N ALA A 15 5.01 -4.53 -3.36
CA ALA A 15 6.16 -4.36 -4.25
C ALA A 15 6.41 -5.63 -5.08
N SER A 16 6.28 -6.82 -4.48
CA SER A 16 6.41 -8.09 -5.21
C SER A 16 5.39 -8.24 -6.34
N ILE A 17 4.13 -7.88 -6.08
CA ILE A 17 3.05 -7.96 -7.08
C ILE A 17 3.24 -6.91 -8.17
N LEU A 18 3.52 -5.66 -7.79
CA LEU A 18 3.78 -4.60 -8.76
C LEU A 18 5.02 -4.91 -9.62
N LYS A 19 6.05 -5.55 -9.04
CA LYS A 19 7.27 -5.91 -9.76
C LYS A 19 7.02 -6.93 -10.86
N ARG A 20 6.15 -7.92 -10.59
CA ARG A 20 5.74 -8.93 -11.58
C ARG A 20 4.98 -8.32 -12.75
N ASP A 21 4.15 -7.32 -12.49
CA ASP A 21 3.23 -6.74 -13.48
C ASP A 21 3.85 -5.58 -14.28
N LEU A 22 4.67 -4.74 -13.63
CA LEU A 22 5.11 -3.44 -14.15
C LEU A 22 6.63 -3.30 -14.25
N GLY A 23 7.39 -4.33 -13.87
CA GLY A 23 8.85 -4.31 -13.91
C GLY A 23 9.45 -3.71 -12.63
N GLU A 24 10.29 -2.69 -12.73
CA GLU A 24 11.01 -2.19 -11.56
C GLU A 24 10.09 -1.40 -10.60
N VAL A 25 10.19 -1.68 -9.29
CA VAL A 25 9.39 -1.01 -8.25
C VAL A 25 10.31 -0.66 -7.09
N ARG A 26 10.28 0.61 -6.65
CA ARG A 26 11.03 1.09 -5.49
C ARG A 26 10.14 1.88 -4.55
N VAL A 27 10.05 1.47 -3.30
CA VAL A 27 9.40 2.29 -2.26
C VAL A 27 10.31 3.49 -1.99
N LYS A 28 9.83 4.70 -2.31
CA LYS A 28 10.61 5.93 -2.19
C LYS A 28 10.54 6.48 -0.77
N GLU A 29 9.33 6.53 -0.21
CA GLU A 29 9.11 7.26 1.04
C GLU A 29 7.86 6.73 1.77
N ILE A 30 7.97 6.61 3.10
CA ILE A 30 6.83 6.38 4.01
C ILE A 30 6.80 7.54 4.98
N ARG A 31 5.76 8.39 4.88
CA ARG A 31 5.50 9.46 5.83
C ARG A 31 4.45 9.01 6.83
N GLU A 32 4.81 9.06 8.10
CA GLU A 32 3.89 8.79 9.19
C GLU A 32 3.32 10.11 9.73
N GLY A 33 2.02 10.31 9.58
CA GLY A 33 1.28 11.38 10.23
C GLY A 33 0.61 10.89 11.51
N ARG A 34 -0.11 11.79 12.20
CA ARG A 34 -0.85 11.45 13.42
C ARG A 34 -1.95 10.41 13.16
N SER A 35 -2.76 10.62 12.12
CA SER A 35 -3.92 9.77 11.80
C SER A 35 -3.74 8.85 10.58
N GLU A 36 -2.65 8.98 9.84
CA GLU A 36 -2.49 8.30 8.55
C GLU A 36 -1.03 8.03 8.19
N PHE A 37 -0.84 7.06 7.30
CA PHE A 37 0.40 6.83 6.59
C PHE A 37 0.25 7.26 5.13
N GLN A 38 1.26 7.94 4.61
CA GLN A 38 1.39 8.23 3.19
C GLN A 38 2.59 7.49 2.64
N VAL A 39 2.38 6.68 1.61
CA VAL A 39 3.45 5.93 0.95
C VAL A 39 3.59 6.38 -0.49
N TYR A 40 4.83 6.61 -0.90
CA TYR A 40 5.20 6.97 -2.26
C TYR A 40 6.05 5.84 -2.85
N ILE A 41 5.57 5.24 -3.93
CA ILE A 41 6.24 4.16 -4.64
C ILE A 41 6.60 4.70 -6.03
N ASN A 42 7.86 4.60 -6.41
CA ASN A 42 8.27 4.82 -7.79
C ASN A 42 8.15 3.51 -8.55
N LEU A 43 7.57 3.61 -9.74
CA LEU A 43 7.61 2.56 -10.74
C LEU A 43 8.70 2.97 -11.73
N GLY A 44 9.59 2.04 -12.07
CA GLY A 44 10.56 2.26 -13.14
C GLY A 44 9.86 2.40 -14.49
N SER A 45 10.66 2.48 -15.56
CA SER A 45 10.15 2.56 -16.92
C SER A 45 9.16 1.42 -17.19
N ASN A 46 7.87 1.76 -17.26
CA ASN A 46 6.82 0.83 -17.62
C ASN A 46 6.13 1.30 -18.91
N PRO A 47 5.55 0.37 -19.68
CA PRO A 47 4.89 0.69 -20.95
C PRO A 47 3.70 1.65 -20.81
N SER A 48 3.16 1.79 -19.59
CA SER A 48 1.98 2.60 -19.30
C SER A 48 2.29 4.05 -18.92
N GLY A 49 3.57 4.46 -18.88
CA GLY A 49 3.98 5.82 -18.57
C GLY A 49 3.76 6.25 -17.12
N VAL A 50 3.43 5.32 -16.21
CA VAL A 50 3.23 5.64 -14.79
C VAL A 50 4.55 5.69 -14.08
N SER A 51 4.92 6.84 -13.52
CA SER A 51 6.18 6.96 -12.78
C SER A 51 6.05 6.72 -11.28
N ARG A 52 4.84 6.87 -10.71
CA ARG A 52 4.64 6.82 -9.26
C ARG A 52 3.24 6.39 -8.85
N VAL A 53 3.16 5.77 -7.67
CA VAL A 53 1.92 5.47 -6.95
C VAL A 53 1.99 6.13 -5.58
N LYS A 54 0.99 6.96 -5.26
CA LYS A 54 0.78 7.50 -3.92
C LYS A 54 -0.33 6.73 -3.24
N ILE A 55 -0.09 6.30 -2.01
CA ILE A 55 -1.03 5.54 -1.19
C ILE A 55 -1.26 6.31 0.11
N ILE A 56 -2.51 6.42 0.55
CA ILE A 56 -2.89 7.01 1.84
C ILE A 56 -3.71 5.99 2.61
N ILE A 57 -3.29 5.67 3.84
CA ILE A 57 -3.92 4.67 4.70
C ILE A 57 -4.21 5.31 6.06
N LYS A 58 -5.47 5.34 6.50
CA LYS A 58 -5.83 5.78 7.85
C LYS A 58 -5.42 4.73 8.89
N LYS A 59 -4.88 5.16 10.02
CA LYS A 59 -4.33 4.26 11.06
C LYS A 59 -5.38 3.42 11.80
N ASP A 60 -6.64 3.83 11.68
CA ASP A 60 -7.84 3.18 12.21
C ASP A 60 -8.46 2.17 11.22
N TYR A 61 -7.78 1.88 10.10
CA TYR A 61 -8.24 0.99 9.03
C TYR A 61 -9.49 1.47 8.26
N SER A 62 -10.02 2.66 8.58
CA SER A 62 -11.30 3.16 8.02
C SER A 62 -11.24 3.49 6.54
N ARG A 63 -10.05 3.81 6.01
CA ARG A 63 -9.92 4.35 4.66
C ARG A 63 -8.55 4.08 4.04
N VAL A 64 -8.60 3.67 2.77
CA VAL A 64 -7.43 3.55 1.88
C VAL A 64 -7.71 4.30 0.58
N ARG A 65 -6.75 5.10 0.13
CA ARG A 65 -6.77 5.78 -1.18
C ARG A 65 -5.48 5.49 -1.93
N VAL A 66 -5.59 5.31 -3.24
CA VAL A 66 -4.46 5.03 -4.14
C VAL A 66 -4.56 5.99 -5.33
N TYR A 67 -3.42 6.53 -5.74
CA TYR A 67 -3.29 7.47 -6.84
C TYR A 67 -2.06 7.12 -7.69
N SER A 68 -2.29 6.52 -8.85
CA SER A 68 -1.26 6.25 -9.86
C SER A 68 -1.50 7.00 -11.16
N GLY A 69 -2.70 7.57 -11.35
CA GLY A 69 -3.13 8.14 -12.63
C GLY A 69 -3.72 7.11 -13.59
N ILE A 70 -3.70 5.81 -13.22
CA ILE A 70 -4.37 4.74 -13.95
C ILE A 70 -5.41 4.08 -13.04
N ALA A 71 -6.69 4.22 -13.39
CA ALA A 71 -7.79 3.72 -12.56
C ALA A 71 -7.73 2.19 -12.33
N SER A 72 -7.34 1.41 -13.35
CA SER A 72 -7.23 -0.04 -13.22
C SER A 72 -6.12 -0.46 -12.23
N LEU A 73 -4.99 0.24 -12.24
CA LEU A 73 -3.91 0.04 -11.29
C LEU A 73 -4.33 0.45 -9.88
N ASP A 74 -4.99 1.59 -9.74
CA ASP A 74 -5.48 2.09 -8.45
C ASP A 74 -6.46 1.09 -7.79
N ILE A 75 -7.39 0.54 -8.57
CA ILE A 75 -8.34 -0.47 -8.09
C ILE A 75 -7.62 -1.74 -7.64
N ARG A 76 -6.66 -2.24 -8.44
CA ARG A 76 -5.89 -3.45 -8.11
C ARG A 76 -5.09 -3.29 -6.82
N VAL A 77 -4.33 -2.20 -6.71
CA VAL A 77 -3.53 -1.89 -5.51
C VAL A 77 -4.46 -1.72 -4.30
N LYS A 78 -5.57 -1.01 -4.45
CA LYS A 78 -6.54 -0.81 -3.36
C LYS A 78 -7.12 -2.14 -2.85
N ARG A 79 -7.48 -3.08 -3.74
CA ARG A 79 -8.00 -4.40 -3.34
C ARG A 79 -6.97 -5.20 -2.53
N LEU A 80 -5.71 -5.19 -2.96
CA LEU A 80 -4.62 -5.85 -2.24
C LEU A 80 -4.43 -5.25 -0.85
N LEU A 81 -4.36 -3.91 -0.76
CA LEU A 81 -4.21 -3.21 0.50
C LEU A 81 -5.36 -3.54 1.46
N LEU A 82 -6.61 -3.52 0.99
CA LEU A 82 -7.76 -3.86 1.82
C LEU A 82 -7.68 -5.30 2.35
N ARG A 83 -7.28 -6.27 1.51
CA ARG A 83 -7.12 -7.67 1.92
C ARG A 83 -6.08 -7.82 3.03
N GLU A 84 -4.91 -7.23 2.87
CA GLU A 84 -3.84 -7.33 3.86
C GLU A 84 -4.15 -6.58 5.15
N LEU A 85 -4.82 -5.42 5.06
CA LEU A 85 -5.26 -4.67 6.22
C LEU A 85 -6.31 -5.43 7.04
N SER A 86 -7.27 -6.07 6.39
CA SER A 86 -8.26 -6.92 7.08
C SER A 86 -7.60 -8.10 7.79
N ARG A 87 -6.59 -8.72 7.17
CA ARG A 87 -5.82 -9.82 7.78
C ARG A 87 -5.12 -9.34 9.07
N ILE A 88 -4.39 -8.24 9.00
CA ILE A 88 -3.68 -7.66 10.17
C ILE A 88 -4.69 -7.23 11.26
N GLN A 89 -5.84 -6.69 10.87
CA GLN A 89 -6.88 -6.31 11.82
C GLN A 89 -7.47 -7.54 12.53
N GLY A 90 -7.65 -8.65 11.83
CA GLY A 90 -8.09 -9.93 12.40
C GLY A 90 -7.08 -10.51 13.39
N GLU A 91 -5.81 -10.65 12.98
CA GLU A 91 -4.72 -11.17 13.81
C GLU A 91 -4.56 -10.38 15.12
N LYS A 92 -4.73 -9.04 15.07
CA LYS A 92 -4.68 -8.18 16.26
C LYS A 92 -5.89 -8.30 17.19
N ARG A 93 -7.03 -8.79 16.72
CA ARG A 93 -8.20 -9.04 17.56
C ARG A 93 -8.06 -10.36 18.30
N GLU A 94 -7.54 -11.39 17.63
CA GLU A 94 -7.30 -12.71 18.22
C GLU A 94 -6.24 -12.66 19.31
N THR A 95 -5.18 -11.86 19.14
CA THR A 95 -4.13 -11.70 20.17
C THR A 95 -4.54 -10.83 21.37
N ALA A 96 -5.69 -10.16 21.31
CA ALA A 96 -6.23 -9.36 22.40
C ALA A 96 -7.31 -10.10 23.23
N THR A 97 -7.60 -11.36 22.87
CA THR A 97 -8.56 -12.24 23.55
C THR A 97 -7.80 -13.32 24.29
#